data_AF-A0A3B0RLN3-F1
#
_entry.id   AF-A0A3B0RLN3-F1
#
_cell.length_a   1.000
_cell.length_b   1.000
_cell.length_c   1.000
_cell.angle_alpha   90.00
_cell.angle_beta   90.00
_cell.angle_gamma   90.00
#
_symmetry.space_group_name_H-M   'P 1'
#
loop_
_entity.id
_entity.type
_entity.pdbx_description
1 polymer ?
#
loop_
_entity_poly.entity_id
_entity_poly.type
_entity_poly.pdbx_seq_one_letter_code
_entity_poly.pdbx_strand_id
1 'polypeptide(L)'
;NLFGYTGVGTLALSAAGANLVHVDASKKSVAAARENAALSGMSERPIRWIIDDAAKFAAREVRRERRYDAILLDPPKYGRGPDGEIWRLEEDLAPLIENCGKLLDENSRCLFLTVYAVRMSALALGSLLREKLAHLGGMIEVGELAVREEARGLLLPTAIYARWSNSGAA
;
A
#
# COMPACT_ATOMS: atom_id res chain seq x y z
N ASN A 1 0.79 -0.64 -5.72
CA ASN A 1 0.95 -1.58 -4.58
C ASN A 1 2.39 -1.48 -4.09
N LEU A 2 2.59 -0.82 -2.96
CA LEU A 2 3.90 -0.58 -2.34
C LEU A 2 4.10 -1.57 -1.19
N PHE A 3 5.33 -2.12 -1.07
CA PHE A 3 5.63 -3.27 -0.20
C PHE A 3 4.80 -4.50 -0.60
N GLY A 4 4.77 -4.79 -1.90
CA GLY A 4 3.81 -5.71 -2.49
C GLY A 4 3.99 -7.19 -2.15
N TYR A 5 5.11 -7.56 -1.51
CA TYR A 5 5.44 -8.92 -1.08
C TYR A 5 5.23 -9.97 -2.18
N THR A 6 4.51 -11.06 -1.90
CA THR A 6 4.20 -12.14 -2.84
C THR A 6 3.10 -11.80 -3.83
N GLY A 7 2.64 -10.55 -3.87
CA GLY A 7 1.82 -10.01 -4.95
C GLY A 7 0.33 -10.33 -4.89
N VAL A 8 -0.19 -11.04 -3.89
CA VAL A 8 -1.61 -11.43 -3.83
C VAL A 8 -2.56 -10.23 -3.98
N GLY A 9 -2.32 -9.13 -3.27
CA GLY A 9 -3.12 -7.90 -3.42
C GLY A 9 -3.01 -7.27 -4.82
N THR A 10 -1.86 -7.41 -5.48
CA THR A 10 -1.66 -6.98 -6.88
C THR A 10 -2.53 -7.80 -7.83
N LEU A 11 -2.54 -9.13 -7.65
CA LEU A 11 -3.28 -10.04 -8.51
C LEU A 11 -4.79 -9.90 -8.31
N ALA A 12 -5.25 -9.71 -7.07
CA ALA A 12 -6.65 -9.44 -6.79
C ALA A 12 -7.16 -8.17 -7.51
N LEU A 13 -6.39 -7.07 -7.44
CA LEU A 13 -6.73 -5.83 -8.16
C LEU A 13 -6.60 -5.99 -9.68
N SER A 14 -5.61 -6.76 -10.14
CA SER A 14 -5.42 -7.02 -11.58
C SER A 14 -6.57 -7.85 -12.14
N ALA A 15 -7.09 -8.81 -11.39
CA ALA A 15 -8.26 -9.60 -11.75
C ALA A 15 -9.49 -8.71 -11.98
N ALA A 16 -9.65 -7.67 -11.15
CA ALA A 16 -10.69 -6.64 -11.27
C ALA A 16 -10.48 -5.65 -12.43
N GLY A 17 -9.44 -5.83 -13.25
CA GLY A 17 -9.20 -5.05 -14.48
C GLY A 17 -8.30 -3.83 -14.30
N ALA A 18 -7.69 -3.63 -13.12
CA ALA A 18 -6.78 -2.52 -12.92
C ALA A 18 -5.43 -2.73 -13.66
N ASN A 19 -4.81 -1.62 -14.04
CA ASN A 19 -3.40 -1.56 -14.45
C ASN A 19 -2.54 -1.38 -13.20
N LEU A 20 -1.53 -2.22 -13.00
CA LEU A 20 -0.81 -2.27 -11.73
C LEU A 20 0.65 -1.84 -11.86
N VAL A 21 1.11 -1.16 -10.82
CA VAL A 21 2.53 -1.10 -10.47
C VAL A 21 2.72 -1.81 -9.13
N HIS A 22 3.55 -2.84 -9.14
CA HIS A 22 3.95 -3.60 -7.96
C HIS A 22 5.38 -3.21 -7.59
N VAL A 23 5.60 -2.81 -6.35
CA VAL A 23 6.91 -2.38 -5.84
C VAL A 23 7.25 -3.16 -4.59
N ASP A 24 8.40 -3.81 -4.58
CA ASP A 24 8.98 -4.44 -3.40
C ASP A 24 10.51 -4.40 -3.49
N ALA A 25 11.21 -4.17 -2.37
CA ALA A 25 12.66 -4.12 -2.35
C ALA A 25 13.32 -5.50 -2.54
N SER A 26 12.61 -6.58 -2.21
CA SER A 26 13.11 -7.94 -2.28
C SER A 26 12.92 -8.53 -3.67
N LYS A 27 14.03 -8.74 -4.40
CA LYS A 27 14.04 -9.50 -5.66
C LYS A 27 13.36 -10.87 -5.54
N LYS A 28 13.52 -11.54 -4.38
CA LYS A 28 12.87 -12.83 -4.10
C LYS A 28 11.34 -12.68 -4.02
N SER A 29 10.85 -11.64 -3.35
CA SER A 29 9.41 -11.37 -3.22
C SER A 29 8.79 -11.06 -4.59
N VAL A 30 9.43 -10.20 -5.38
CA VAL A 30 8.97 -9.89 -6.75
C VAL A 30 8.98 -11.12 -7.65
N ALA A 31 9.99 -11.99 -7.53
CA ALA A 31 10.02 -13.26 -8.27
C ALA A 31 8.83 -14.17 -7.89
N ALA A 32 8.57 -14.33 -6.59
CA ALA A 32 7.41 -15.09 -6.11
C ALA A 32 6.07 -14.47 -6.56
N ALA A 33 5.98 -13.14 -6.60
CA ALA A 33 4.79 -12.45 -7.11
C ALA A 33 4.53 -12.72 -8.60
N ARG A 34 5.60 -12.80 -9.41
CA ARG A 34 5.50 -13.17 -10.83
C ARG A 34 5.16 -14.64 -11.03
N GLU A 35 5.69 -15.53 -10.19
CA GLU A 35 5.30 -16.95 -10.18
C GLU A 35 3.81 -17.11 -9.83
N ASN A 36 3.33 -16.41 -8.79
CA ASN A 36 1.92 -16.38 -8.44
C ASN A 36 1.05 -15.82 -9.56
N ALA A 37 1.52 -14.80 -10.30
CA ALA A 37 0.83 -14.30 -11.48
C ALA A 37 0.68 -15.39 -12.55
N ALA A 38 1.75 -16.16 -12.81
CA ALA A 38 1.73 -17.25 -13.78
C ALA A 38 0.80 -18.39 -13.34
N LEU A 39 0.88 -18.82 -12.08
CA LEU A 39 -0.01 -19.83 -11.50
C LEU A 39 -1.48 -19.40 -11.53
N SER A 40 -1.74 -18.09 -11.50
CA SER A 40 -3.09 -17.51 -11.56
C SER A 40 -3.56 -17.22 -12.99
N GLY A 41 -2.79 -17.57 -14.04
CA GLY A 41 -3.14 -17.27 -15.44
C GLY A 41 -3.12 -15.77 -15.78
N MET A 42 -2.33 -14.99 -15.04
CA MET A 42 -2.27 -13.52 -15.14
C MET A 42 -0.92 -13.00 -15.69
N SER A 43 -0.11 -13.85 -16.32
CA SER A 43 1.21 -13.47 -16.86
C SER A 43 1.15 -12.28 -17.83
N GLU A 44 0.11 -12.22 -18.67
CA GLU A 44 -0.08 -11.19 -19.70
C GLU A 44 -0.87 -9.98 -19.21
N ARG A 45 -1.25 -9.93 -17.93
CA ARG A 45 -1.94 -8.77 -17.36
C ARG A 45 -0.99 -7.57 -17.28
N PRO A 46 -1.49 -6.32 -17.39
CA PRO A 46 -0.67 -5.12 -17.36
C PRO A 46 -0.16 -4.79 -15.95
N ILE A 47 0.88 -5.53 -15.52
CA ILE A 47 1.54 -5.36 -14.21
C ILE A 47 3.00 -4.97 -14.42
N ARG A 48 3.36 -3.76 -13.98
CA ARG A 48 4.75 -3.30 -13.94
C ARG A 48 5.40 -3.76 -12.63
N TRP A 49 6.35 -4.68 -12.73
CA TRP A 49 7.10 -5.24 -11.59
C TRP A 49 8.37 -4.43 -11.32
N ILE A 50 8.45 -3.80 -10.16
CA ILE A 50 9.55 -2.91 -9.76
C ILE A 50 10.24 -3.48 -8.52
N ILE A 51 11.57 -3.64 -8.61
CA ILE A 51 12.43 -3.94 -7.46
C ILE A 51 13.09 -2.64 -7.03
N ASP A 52 12.57 -2.02 -5.96
CA ASP A 52 13.04 -0.71 -5.51
C ASP A 52 12.60 -0.42 -4.07
N ASP A 53 13.23 0.58 -3.45
CA ASP A 53 12.72 1.14 -2.21
C ASP A 53 11.41 1.92 -2.49
N ALA A 54 10.37 1.67 -1.68
CA ALA A 54 9.05 2.22 -1.92
C ALA A 54 9.02 3.75 -1.78
N ALA A 55 9.79 4.32 -0.85
CA ALA A 55 9.84 5.78 -0.64
C ALA A 55 10.59 6.48 -1.77
N LYS A 56 11.73 5.94 -2.20
CA LYS A 56 12.47 6.42 -3.38
C LYS A 56 11.62 6.31 -4.65
N PHE A 57 10.90 5.21 -4.82
CA PHE A 57 9.96 5.03 -5.92
C PHE A 57 8.88 6.11 -5.92
N ALA A 58 8.17 6.30 -4.81
CA ALA A 58 7.13 7.32 -4.70
C ALA A 58 7.69 8.72 -5.02
N ALA A 59 8.84 9.08 -4.44
CA ALA A 59 9.49 10.37 -4.70
C ALA A 59 9.89 10.55 -6.18
N ARG A 60 10.35 9.49 -6.86
CA ARG A 60 10.65 9.54 -8.31
C ARG A 60 9.38 9.71 -9.14
N GLU A 61 8.30 9.03 -8.80
CA GLU A 61 7.03 9.16 -9.53
C GLU A 61 6.42 10.55 -9.35
N VAL A 62 6.58 11.18 -8.18
CA VAL A 62 6.21 12.59 -7.96
C VAL A 62 7.00 13.51 -8.90
N ARG A 63 8.33 13.33 -8.99
CA ARG A 63 9.18 14.10 -9.93
C ARG A 63 8.84 13.88 -11.40
N ARG A 64 8.22 12.74 -11.73
CA ARG A 64 7.75 12.39 -13.07
C ARG A 64 6.29 12.77 -13.30
N GLU A 65 5.68 13.48 -12.34
CA GLU A 65 4.30 13.96 -12.41
C GLU A 65 3.29 12.83 -12.70
N ARG A 66 3.56 11.64 -12.14
CA ARG A 66 2.63 10.51 -12.26
C ARG A 66 1.43 10.68 -11.35
N ARG A 67 0.35 10.00 -11.71
CA ARG A 67 -0.90 9.92 -10.95
C ARG A 67 -1.38 8.47 -10.87
N TYR A 68 -2.06 8.16 -9.77
CA TYR A 68 -2.61 6.84 -9.51
C TYR A 68 -4.05 6.97 -9.03
N ASP A 69 -4.95 6.12 -9.53
CA ASP A 69 -6.33 6.08 -9.05
C ASP A 69 -6.42 5.52 -7.62
N ALA A 70 -5.49 4.65 -7.24
CA ALA A 70 -5.43 4.06 -5.91
C ALA A 70 -4.00 3.68 -5.51
N ILE A 71 -3.72 3.78 -4.21
CA ILE A 71 -2.45 3.34 -3.62
C ILE A 71 -2.74 2.37 -2.47
N LEU A 72 -2.14 1.18 -2.54
CA LEU A 72 -2.07 0.22 -1.44
C LEU A 72 -0.64 0.23 -0.87
N LEU A 73 -0.52 0.34 0.46
CA LEU A 73 0.73 0.36 1.20
C LEU A 73 0.70 -0.67 2.34
N ASP A 74 1.71 -1.53 2.42
CA ASP A 74 1.89 -2.47 3.53
C ASP A 74 3.31 -2.43 4.15
N PRO A 75 3.75 -1.26 4.67
CA PRO A 75 5.11 -1.09 5.16
C PRO A 75 5.40 -1.98 6.39
N PRO A 76 6.57 -2.63 6.44
CA PRO A 76 7.00 -3.34 7.64
C PRO A 76 7.43 -2.35 8.73
N LYS A 77 7.52 -2.81 9.98
CA LYS A 77 8.08 -2.00 11.07
C LYS A 77 9.52 -1.56 10.77
N TYR A 78 10.32 -2.48 10.26
CA TYR A 78 11.71 -2.28 9.87
C TYR A 78 11.96 -3.03 8.57
N GLY A 79 12.75 -2.44 7.68
CA GLY A 79 13.08 -3.04 6.39
C GLY A 79 14.39 -2.51 5.82
N ARG A 80 14.75 -3.04 4.66
CA ARG A 80 15.85 -2.51 3.85
C ARG A 80 15.47 -2.40 2.39
N GLY A 81 15.91 -1.33 1.76
CA GLY A 81 15.86 -1.19 0.30
C GLY A 81 16.89 -2.11 -0.38
N PRO A 82 16.81 -2.27 -1.72
CA PRO A 82 17.70 -3.15 -2.47
C PRO A 82 19.17 -2.71 -2.40
N ASP A 83 19.45 -1.42 -2.19
CA ASP A 83 20.80 -0.85 -2.13
C ASP A 83 21.26 -0.62 -0.67
N GLY A 84 20.54 -1.18 0.31
CA GLY A 84 20.88 -1.09 1.73
C GLY A 84 20.30 0.11 2.47
N GLU A 85 19.37 0.85 1.85
CA GLU A 85 18.59 1.88 2.53
C GLU A 85 17.91 1.29 3.76
N ILE A 86 17.86 2.04 4.86
CA ILE A 86 17.17 1.60 6.06
C ILE A 86 15.76 2.16 6.02
N TRP A 87 14.76 1.28 6.21
CA TRP A 87 13.37 1.67 6.43
C TRP A 87 12.99 1.47 7.89
N ARG A 88 12.41 2.50 8.50
CA ARG A 88 11.84 2.50 9.86
C ARG A 88 10.49 3.18 9.81
N LEU A 89 9.44 2.42 10.13
CA LEU A 89 8.07 2.89 10.05
C LEU A 89 7.83 4.22 10.79
N GLU A 90 8.41 4.38 11.98
CA GLU A 90 8.22 5.58 12.81
C GLU A 90 8.91 6.84 12.23
N GLU A 91 9.95 6.66 11.42
CA GLU A 91 10.75 7.76 10.85
C GLU A 91 10.29 8.07 9.40
N ASP A 92 10.04 7.03 8.60
CA ASP A 92 9.91 7.12 7.15
C ASP A 92 8.47 7.09 6.63
N LEU A 93 7.49 6.70 7.46
CA LEU A 93 6.10 6.61 7.03
C LEU A 93 5.52 7.98 6.65
N ALA A 94 5.76 9.02 7.45
CA ALA A 94 5.16 10.33 7.21
C ALA A 94 5.63 10.96 5.87
N PRO A 95 6.93 10.97 5.53
CA PRO A 95 7.40 11.42 4.22
C PRO A 95 6.87 10.55 3.06
N LEU A 96 6.72 9.23 3.26
CA LEU A 96 6.15 8.35 2.24
C LEU A 96 4.68 8.70 1.97
N ILE A 97 3.86 8.88 3.01
CA ILE A 97 2.45 9.27 2.87
C ILE A 97 2.31 10.63 2.19
N GLU A 98 3.18 11.59 2.51
CA GLU A 98 3.18 12.89 1.84
C GLU A 98 3.42 12.75 0.32
N ASN A 99 4.40 11.93 -0.08
CA ASN A 99 4.62 11.65 -1.50
C ASN A 99 3.45 10.90 -2.13
N CYS A 100 2.81 9.97 -1.41
CA CYS A 100 1.60 9.30 -1.89
C CYS A 100 0.45 10.29 -2.10
N GLY A 101 0.27 11.26 -1.22
CA GLY A 101 -0.72 12.33 -1.40
C GLY A 101 -0.51 13.12 -2.69
N LYS A 102 0.74 13.44 -3.02
CA LYS A 102 1.11 14.14 -4.28
C LYS A 102 0.90 13.29 -5.54
N LEU A 103 0.73 11.98 -5.39
CA LEU A 103 0.45 11.03 -6.46
C LEU A 103 -1.05 10.77 -6.66
N LEU A 104 -1.88 11.33 -5.78
CA LEU A 104 -3.34 11.26 -5.81
C LEU A 104 -3.91 12.63 -6.18
N ASP A 105 -5.15 12.66 -6.65
CA ASP A 105 -5.92 13.86 -6.92
C ASP A 105 -7.40 13.67 -6.54
N GLU A 106 -8.26 14.62 -6.88
CA GLU A 106 -9.69 14.57 -6.60
C GLU A 106 -10.44 13.43 -7.31
N ASN A 107 -9.87 12.84 -8.36
CA ASN A 107 -10.44 11.71 -9.09
C ASN A 107 -9.93 10.36 -8.56
N SER A 108 -8.84 10.37 -7.79
CA SER A 108 -8.36 9.18 -7.09
C SER A 108 -9.40 8.63 -6.12
N ARG A 109 -9.48 7.30 -6.04
CA ARG A 109 -10.49 6.57 -5.29
C ARG A 109 -10.06 6.29 -3.86
N CYS A 110 -8.81 5.88 -3.63
CA CYS A 110 -8.36 5.56 -2.28
C CYS A 110 -6.84 5.49 -2.07
N LEU A 111 -6.45 5.63 -0.81
CA LEU A 111 -5.19 5.19 -0.26
C LEU A 111 -5.50 4.25 0.90
N PHE A 112 -4.96 3.03 0.86
CA PHE A 112 -5.15 2.03 1.91
C PHE A 112 -3.78 1.69 2.52
N LEU A 113 -3.64 1.93 3.82
CA LEU A 113 -2.44 1.66 4.60
C LEU A 113 -2.72 0.54 5.62
N THR A 114 -1.96 -0.54 5.55
CA THR A 114 -1.94 -1.60 6.58
C THR A 114 -0.62 -1.56 7.35
N VAL A 115 -0.70 -1.84 8.66
CA VAL A 115 0.47 -1.92 9.54
C VAL A 115 0.29 -3.09 10.51
N TYR A 116 1.22 -4.05 10.48
CA TYR A 116 1.26 -5.20 11.40
C TYR A 116 1.96 -4.89 12.74
N ALA A 117 2.53 -3.69 12.90
CA ALA A 117 3.24 -3.27 14.10
C ALA A 117 2.26 -2.89 15.23
N VAL A 118 1.72 -3.90 15.93
CA VAL A 118 0.70 -3.84 17.01
C VAL A 118 1.01 -2.92 18.21
N ARG A 119 2.15 -2.22 18.25
CA ARG A 119 2.38 -1.16 19.27
C ARG A 119 1.81 0.19 18.87
N MET A 120 1.50 0.42 17.59
CA MET A 120 0.88 1.65 17.12
C MET A 120 -0.64 1.55 17.23
N SER A 121 -1.32 2.69 17.44
CA SER A 121 -2.77 2.77 17.37
C SER A 121 -3.22 3.11 15.95
N ALA A 122 -4.32 2.51 15.49
CA ALA A 122 -4.98 2.90 14.24
C ALA A 122 -5.33 4.41 14.22
N LEU A 123 -5.58 5.02 15.39
CA LEU A 123 -5.81 6.46 15.52
C LEU A 123 -4.60 7.29 15.08
N ALA A 124 -3.37 6.84 15.38
CA ALA A 124 -2.16 7.52 14.95
C ALA A 124 -2.03 7.51 13.43
N LEU A 125 -2.35 6.38 12.78
CA LEU A 125 -2.38 6.29 11.32
C LEU A 125 -3.44 7.21 10.72
N GLY A 126 -4.64 7.25 11.31
CA GLY A 126 -5.71 8.14 10.89
C GLY A 126 -5.36 9.62 10.98
N SER A 127 -4.73 10.03 12.08
CA SER A 127 -4.25 11.41 12.26
C SER A 127 -3.18 11.77 11.22
N LEU A 128 -2.24 10.87 10.95
CA LEU A 128 -1.23 11.07 9.92
C LEU A 128 -1.86 11.24 8.53
N LEU A 129 -2.79 10.35 8.14
CA LEU A 129 -3.47 10.48 6.85
C LEU A 129 -4.28 11.77 6.78
N ARG A 130 -4.96 12.18 7.87
CA ARG A 130 -5.74 13.43 7.91
C ARG A 130 -4.84 14.63 7.66
N GLU A 131 -3.68 14.67 8.30
CA GLU A 131 -2.71 15.76 8.13
C GLU A 131 -2.18 15.79 6.70
N LYS A 132 -1.65 14.67 6.19
CA LYS A 132 -0.94 14.65 4.90
C LYS A 132 -1.87 14.70 3.69
N LEU A 133 -3.11 14.24 3.83
CA LEU A 133 -4.09 14.18 2.73
C LEU A 133 -5.20 15.22 2.85
N ALA A 134 -5.12 16.17 3.80
CA ALA A 134 -6.14 17.20 4.02
C ALA A 134 -6.55 17.95 2.74
N HIS A 135 -5.57 18.22 1.86
CA HIS A 135 -5.76 18.92 0.60
C HIS A 135 -6.61 18.16 -0.44
N LEU A 136 -6.80 16.84 -0.26
CA LEU A 136 -7.61 16.00 -1.16
C LEU A 136 -9.08 15.91 -0.70
N GLY A 137 -9.42 16.40 0.51
CA GLY A 137 -10.73 16.18 1.11
C GLY A 137 -11.00 14.69 1.38
N GLY A 138 -12.20 14.21 1.08
CA GLY A 138 -12.60 12.81 1.24
C GLY A 138 -12.84 12.38 2.70
N MET A 139 -12.88 11.06 2.92
CA MET A 139 -13.14 10.45 4.23
C MET A 139 -11.96 9.59 4.68
N ILE A 140 -11.72 9.59 5.99
CA ILE A 140 -10.72 8.73 6.64
C ILE A 140 -11.40 7.75 7.57
N GLU A 141 -11.13 6.48 7.34
CA GLU A 141 -11.53 5.36 8.19
C GLU A 141 -10.29 4.72 8.81
N VAL A 142 -10.44 4.24 10.04
CA VAL A 142 -9.38 3.52 10.75
C VAL A 142 -9.98 2.35 11.52
N GLY A 143 -9.19 1.32 11.74
CA GLY A 143 -9.61 0.19 12.55
C GLY A 143 -8.58 -0.93 12.59
N GLU A 144 -9.06 -2.11 12.94
CA GLU A 144 -8.28 -3.34 12.97
C GLU A 144 -8.76 -4.31 11.89
N LEU A 145 -7.81 -5.01 11.29
CA LEU A 145 -8.06 -6.20 10.49
C LEU A 145 -7.96 -7.40 11.44
N ALA A 146 -9.00 -8.24 11.43
CA ALA A 146 -9.07 -9.42 12.28
C ALA A 146 -9.50 -10.64 11.47
N VAL A 147 -9.01 -11.80 11.88
CA VAL A 147 -9.46 -13.11 11.38
C VAL A 147 -10.50 -13.65 12.35
N ARG A 148 -11.65 -14.09 11.83
CA ARG A 148 -12.70 -14.72 12.64
C ARG A 148 -12.44 -16.21 12.74
N GLU A 149 -12.35 -16.71 13.96
CA GLU A 149 -12.29 -18.15 14.25
C GLU A 149 -13.59 -18.83 13.84
N GLU A 150 -13.50 -19.93 13.08
CA GLU A 150 -14.68 -20.66 12.59
C GLU A 150 -15.51 -21.29 13.72
N ALA A 151 -14.86 -21.95 14.68
CA ALA A 151 -15.54 -22.74 15.70
C ALA A 151 -16.29 -21.88 16.73
N ARG A 152 -15.66 -20.81 17.23
CA ARG A 152 -16.21 -19.96 18.31
C ARG A 152 -16.67 -18.58 17.85
N GLY A 153 -16.25 -18.14 16.66
CA GLY A 153 -16.54 -16.79 16.17
C GLY A 153 -15.72 -15.67 16.81
N LEU A 154 -14.67 -15.99 17.58
CA LEU A 154 -13.78 -15.01 18.17
C LEU A 154 -12.96 -14.28 17.09
N LEU A 155 -12.70 -12.99 17.31
CA LEU A 155 -11.85 -12.19 16.43
C LEU A 155 -10.41 -12.22 16.93
N LEU A 156 -9.48 -12.60 16.06
CA LEU A 156 -8.04 -12.50 16.28
C LEU A 156 -7.50 -11.31 15.47
N PRO A 157 -7.14 -10.19 16.11
CA PRO A 157 -6.53 -9.05 15.44
C PRO A 157 -5.20 -9.42 14.79
N THR A 158 -4.97 -8.96 13.56
CA THR A 158 -3.75 -9.23 12.80
C THR A 158 -2.98 -7.96 12.44
N ALA A 159 -3.69 -6.88 12.13
CA ALA A 159 -3.10 -5.60 11.73
C ALA A 159 -4.04 -4.43 12.07
N ILE A 160 -3.49 -3.23 12.11
CA ILE A 160 -4.27 -1.99 12.07
C ILE A 160 -4.31 -1.47 10.63
N TYR A 161 -5.34 -0.69 10.30
CA TYR A 161 -5.41 0.00 9.01
C TYR A 161 -5.86 1.44 9.15
N ALA A 162 -5.48 2.23 8.16
CA ALA A 162 -6.09 3.52 7.87
C ALA A 162 -6.36 3.63 6.37
N ARG A 163 -7.53 4.14 6.01
CA ARG A 163 -7.98 4.27 4.63
C ARG A 163 -8.46 5.70 4.39
N TRP A 164 -7.84 6.38 3.44
CA TRP A 164 -8.45 7.54 2.80
C TRP A 164 -9.25 7.07 1.60
N SER A 165 -10.44 7.62 1.41
CA SER A 165 -11.24 7.38 0.21
C SER A 165 -12.03 8.59 -0.21
N ASN A 166 -12.22 8.70 -1.52
CA ASN A 166 -13.09 9.66 -2.12
C ASN A 166 -14.20 8.92 -2.88
N SER A 167 -15.43 9.45 -2.84
CA SER A 167 -16.51 8.99 -3.72
C SER A 167 -16.19 9.26 -5.20
N GLY A 168 -15.18 10.11 -5.46
CA GLY A 168 -14.89 10.70 -6.77
C GLY A 168 -16.04 11.58 -7.23
N ALA A 169 -15.78 12.46 -8.20
CA ALA A 169 -16.89 13.03 -8.96
C ALA A 169 -17.58 11.87 -9.71
N ALA A 170 -18.91 11.85 -9.67
CA ALA A 170 -19.73 10.96 -10.49
C ALA A 170 -19.52 11.25 -11.97
#